data_AF-A0A1E5IRT6-F1
#
_entry.id   AF-A0A1E5IRT6-F1
#
_cell.length_a   1.000
_cell.length_b   1.000
_cell.length_c   1.000
_cell.angle_alpha   90.00
_cell.angle_beta   90.00
_cell.angle_gamma   90.00
#
_symmetry.space_group_name_H-M   'P 1'
#
loop_
_entity.id
_entity.type
_entity.pdbx_description
1 polymer ?
#
loop_
_entity_poly.entity_id
_entity_poly.type
_entity_poly.pdbx_seq_one_letter_code
_entity_poly.pdbx_strand_id
1 'polypeptide(L)'
;MSNSITTTRVNFSGKMALIAAVIVAFAISTQAKANELTPSEQAAVQQHFEILDQHQQASEAQIIDDIQANLDQQMEQAETQFMETTCAEHDRQYDSETQVCYE
;
A
#
# COMPACT_ATOMS: atom_id res chain seq x y z
N MET A 1 -31.33 33.81 39.90
CA MET A 1 -31.09 33.06 38.65
C MET A 1 -29.73 33.48 38.12
N SER A 2 -28.70 32.66 38.27
CA SER A 2 -27.32 33.00 37.86
C SER A 2 -26.95 32.16 36.65
N ASN A 3 -26.74 32.80 35.49
CA ASN A 3 -26.30 32.14 34.27
C ASN A 3 -24.78 31.98 34.32
N SER A 4 -24.30 30.75 34.45
CA SER A 4 -22.88 30.45 34.35
C SER A 4 -22.48 30.49 32.87
N ILE A 5 -21.69 31.49 32.47
CA ILE A 5 -21.06 31.54 31.15
C ILE A 5 -19.82 30.66 31.20
N THR A 6 -19.88 29.48 30.60
CA THR A 6 -18.72 28.60 30.42
C THR A 6 -17.84 29.15 29.30
N THR A 7 -16.81 29.92 29.68
CA THR A 7 -15.76 30.36 28.76
C THR A 7 -14.79 29.21 28.52
N THR A 8 -14.93 28.52 27.39
CA THR A 8 -13.98 27.48 26.94
C THR A 8 -12.63 28.15 26.63
N ARG A 9 -11.62 27.93 27.47
CA ARG A 9 -10.25 28.35 27.18
C ARG A 9 -9.63 27.40 26.17
N VAL A 10 -9.52 27.85 24.93
CA VAL A 10 -8.67 27.20 23.92
C VAL A 10 -7.21 27.54 24.21
N ASN A 11 -6.41 26.51 24.51
CA ASN A 11 -4.97 26.66 24.66
C ASN A 11 -4.35 26.93 23.29
N PHE A 12 -4.01 28.18 23.02
CA PHE A 12 -3.33 28.58 21.79
C PHE A 12 -1.89 28.07 21.82
N SER A 13 -1.66 26.90 21.21
CA SER A 13 -0.32 26.40 20.94
C SER A 13 0.19 27.08 19.67
N GLY A 14 1.20 27.94 19.81
CA GLY A 14 1.78 28.67 18.66
C GLY A 14 2.28 27.77 17.52
N LYS A 15 2.59 26.50 17.82
CA LYS A 15 2.95 25.48 16.82
C LYS A 15 1.75 25.11 15.93
N MET A 16 0.55 25.01 16.51
CA MET A 16 -0.68 24.75 15.75
C MET A 16 -1.10 25.96 14.93
N ALA A 17 -0.79 27.17 15.39
CA ALA A 17 -1.04 28.40 14.63
C ALA A 17 -0.17 28.47 13.36
N LEU A 18 1.08 28.03 13.44
CA LEU A 18 1.97 27.96 12.29
C LEU A 18 1.48 26.93 11.27
N ILE A 19 1.04 25.75 11.73
CA ILE A 19 0.43 24.73 10.88
C ILE A 19 -0.84 25.26 10.22
N ALA A 20 -1.72 25.92 10.97
CA ALA A 20 -2.93 26.52 10.43
C ALA A 20 -2.63 27.63 9.41
N ALA A 21 -1.62 28.47 9.66
CA ALA A 21 -1.20 29.50 8.73
C ALA A 21 -0.63 28.92 7.44
N VAL A 22 0.13 27.83 7.52
CA VAL A 22 0.64 27.10 6.34
C VAL A 22 -0.52 26.51 5.53
N ILE A 23 -1.48 25.85 6.17
CA ILE A 23 -2.65 25.28 5.50
C ILE A 23 -3.48 26.37 4.80
N VAL A 24 -3.70 27.51 5.46
CA VAL A 24 -4.42 28.65 4.87
C VAL A 24 -3.64 29.28 3.72
N ALA A 25 -2.31 29.41 3.84
CA ALA A 25 -1.46 29.92 2.77
C ALA A 25 -1.49 29.01 1.52
N PHE A 26 -1.47 27.68 1.70
CA PHE A 26 -1.63 26.73 0.61
C PHE A 26 -3.03 26.74 0.00
N ALA A 27 -4.07 26.95 0.79
CA ALA A 27 -5.44 27.05 0.26
C ALA A 27 -5.59 28.26 -0.67
N ILE A 28 -4.93 29.38 -0.37
CA ILE A 28 -5.01 30.61 -1.17
C ILE A 28 -4.16 30.52 -2.45
N SER A 29 -3.07 29.75 -2.46
CA SER A 29 -2.16 29.64 -3.62
C SER A 29 -2.68 28.74 -4.76
N THR A 30 -3.85 28.11 -4.62
CA THR A 30 -4.40 27.19 -5.62
C THR A 30 -5.31 27.84 -6.68
N GLN A 31 -5.51 29.17 -6.66
CA GLN A 31 -6.29 29.85 -7.71
C GLN A 31 -5.51 30.07 -9.02
N ALA A 32 -4.59 29.17 -9.36
CA ALA A 32 -4.04 29.11 -10.72
C ALA A 32 -5.13 28.54 -11.63
N LYS A 33 -5.80 29.39 -12.41
CA LYS A 33 -6.60 28.92 -13.54
C LYS A 33 -5.65 28.17 -14.47
N ALA A 34 -5.69 26.85 -14.44
CA ALA A 34 -5.07 26.05 -15.48
C ALA A 34 -5.70 26.46 -16.81
N ASN A 35 -4.89 26.93 -17.75
CA ASN A 35 -5.37 27.21 -19.10
C ASN A 35 -5.94 25.90 -19.66
N GLU A 36 -7.10 25.95 -20.30
CA GLU A 36 -7.64 24.75 -20.95
C GLU A 36 -6.61 24.26 -21.98
N LEU A 37 -6.34 22.95 -21.92
CA LEU A 37 -5.39 22.32 -22.84
C LEU A 37 -5.89 22.53 -24.27
N THR A 38 -4.99 22.92 -25.16
CA THR A 38 -5.28 22.92 -26.59
C THR A 38 -5.60 21.49 -27.04
N PRO A 39 -6.35 21.31 -28.15
CA PRO A 39 -6.69 19.97 -28.65
C PRO A 39 -5.47 19.06 -28.87
N SER A 40 -4.31 19.63 -29.26
CA SER A 40 -3.04 18.90 -29.39
C SER A 40 -2.45 18.48 -28.06
N GLU A 41 -2.55 19.31 -27.03
CA GLU A 41 -2.07 18.98 -25.69
C GLU A 41 -2.96 17.92 -25.02
N GLN A 42 -4.27 18.00 -25.25
CA GLN A 42 -5.22 16.99 -24.77
C GLN A 42 -4.96 15.63 -25.43
N ALA A 43 -4.70 15.60 -26.74
CA ALA A 43 -4.34 14.37 -27.45
C ALA A 43 -3.03 13.75 -26.94
N ALA A 44 -2.01 14.57 -26.67
CA ALA A 44 -0.74 14.11 -26.12
C ALA A 44 -0.91 13.53 -24.70
N VAL A 45 -1.73 14.17 -23.86
CA VAL A 45 -2.07 13.68 -22.52
C VAL A 45 -2.86 12.36 -22.62
N GLN A 46 -3.82 12.26 -23.54
CA GLN A 46 -4.59 11.04 -23.76
C GLN A 46 -3.68 9.87 -24.17
N GLN A 47 -2.78 10.11 -25.13
CA GLN A 47 -1.80 9.11 -25.58
C GLN A 47 -0.87 8.69 -24.43
N HIS A 48 -0.46 9.63 -23.57
CA HIS A 48 0.36 9.30 -22.41
C HIS A 48 -0.38 8.40 -21.41
N PHE A 49 -1.66 8.67 -21.14
CA PHE A 49 -2.48 7.80 -20.29
C PHE A 49 -2.70 6.42 -20.89
N GLU A 50 -2.82 6.31 -22.20
CA GLU A 50 -2.96 5.03 -22.89
C GLU A 50 -1.70 4.16 -22.76
N ILE A 51 -0.52 4.78 -22.83
CA ILE A 51 0.76 4.11 -22.57
C ILE A 51 0.87 3.68 -21.10
N LEU A 52 0.47 4.56 -20.17
CA LEU A 52 0.46 4.24 -18.74
C LEU A 52 -0.46 3.06 -18.43
N ASP A 53 -1.65 3.00 -19.03
CA ASP A 53 -2.61 1.91 -18.83
C ASP A 53 -2.03 0.57 -19.33
N GLN A 54 -1.37 0.56 -20.50
CA GLN A 54 -0.68 -0.62 -21.00
C GLN A 54 0.47 -1.08 -20.08
N HIS A 55 1.29 -0.15 -19.61
CA HIS A 55 2.36 -0.46 -18.67
C HIS A 55 1.83 -0.94 -17.31
N GLN A 56 0.72 -0.36 -16.85
CA GLN A 56 0.10 -0.73 -15.59
C GLN A 56 -0.45 -2.15 -15.66
N GLN A 57 -1.17 -2.52 -16.72
CA GLN A 57 -1.68 -3.89 -16.88
C GLN A 57 -0.54 -4.93 -16.96
N ALA A 58 0.52 -4.65 -17.71
CA ALA A 58 1.68 -5.53 -17.79
C ALA A 58 2.41 -5.67 -16.45
N SER A 59 2.57 -4.55 -15.73
CA SER A 59 3.20 -4.52 -14.41
C SER A 59 2.37 -5.25 -13.36
N GLU A 60 1.04 -5.06 -13.36
CA GLU A 60 0.13 -5.74 -12.43
C GLU A 60 0.16 -7.26 -12.64
N ALA A 61 0.15 -7.71 -13.89
CA ALA A 61 0.28 -9.13 -14.21
C ALA A 61 1.60 -9.71 -13.67
N GLN A 62 2.73 -9.04 -13.93
CA GLN A 62 4.03 -9.48 -13.44
C GLN A 62 4.11 -9.51 -11.90
N ILE A 63 3.57 -8.49 -11.23
CA ILE A 63 3.53 -8.44 -9.76
C ILE A 63 2.69 -9.59 -9.19
N ILE A 64 1.55 -9.87 -9.82
CA ILE A 64 0.66 -10.97 -9.41
C ILE A 64 1.36 -12.33 -9.56
N ASP A 65 2.10 -12.53 -10.66
CA ASP A 65 2.87 -13.75 -10.89
C ASP A 65 4.00 -13.90 -9.86
N ASP A 66 4.74 -12.83 -9.57
CA ASP A 66 5.80 -12.83 -8.55
C ASP A 66 5.24 -13.12 -7.14
N ILE A 67 4.08 -12.55 -6.80
CA ILE A 67 3.41 -12.81 -5.52
C ILE A 67 2.99 -14.28 -5.43
N GLN A 68 2.40 -14.85 -6.50
CA GLN A 68 2.00 -16.25 -6.52
C GLN A 68 3.21 -17.17 -6.35
N ALA A 69 4.27 -16.97 -7.13
CA ALA A 69 5.49 -17.78 -7.03
C ALA A 69 6.11 -17.70 -5.62
N ASN A 70 6.10 -16.52 -5.00
CA ASN A 70 6.62 -16.34 -3.66
C ASN A 70 5.73 -17.01 -2.59
N LEU A 71 4.41 -16.96 -2.76
CA LEU A 71 3.48 -17.63 -1.86
C LEU A 71 3.65 -19.16 -1.94
N ASP A 72 3.73 -19.70 -3.16
CA ASP A 72 3.93 -21.14 -3.39
C ASP A 72 5.23 -21.62 -2.74
N GLN A 73 6.33 -20.89 -2.92
CA GLN A 73 7.61 -21.20 -2.29
C GLN A 73 7.51 -21.18 -0.75
N GLN A 74 6.82 -20.19 -0.18
CA GLN A 74 6.64 -20.11 1.27
C GLN A 74 5.78 -21.26 1.81
N MET A 75 4.74 -21.66 1.08
CA MET A 75 3.92 -22.81 1.46
C MET A 75 4.73 -24.11 1.43
N GLU A 76 5.47 -24.38 0.36
CA GLU A 76 6.29 -25.59 0.24
C GLU A 76 7.34 -25.70 1.38
N GLN A 77 7.96 -24.58 1.73
CA GLN A 77 8.89 -24.52 2.87
C GLN A 77 8.17 -24.78 4.20
N ALA A 78 7.00 -24.19 4.40
CA ALA A 78 6.22 -24.37 5.62
C ALA A 78 5.71 -25.81 5.77
N GLU A 79 5.22 -26.42 4.68
CA GLU A 79 4.78 -27.82 4.65
C GLU A 79 5.95 -28.76 4.94
N THR A 80 7.10 -28.54 4.31
CA THR A 80 8.31 -29.33 4.56
C THR A 80 8.73 -29.25 6.03
N GLN A 81 8.81 -28.04 6.60
CA GLN A 81 9.17 -27.87 8.02
C GLN A 81 8.15 -28.52 8.96
N PHE A 82 6.86 -28.40 8.63
CA PHE A 82 5.80 -29.06 9.38
C PHE A 82 5.95 -30.57 9.37
N MET A 83 6.21 -31.16 8.20
CA MET A 83 6.40 -32.59 8.04
C MET A 83 7.68 -33.08 8.70
N GLU A 84 8.81 -32.39 8.55
CA GLU A 84 10.07 -32.69 9.23
C GLU A 84 9.88 -32.72 10.75
N THR A 85 9.21 -31.71 11.30
CA THR A 85 8.92 -31.63 12.74
C THR A 85 8.01 -32.78 13.18
N THR A 86 6.92 -33.01 12.45
CA THR A 86 5.94 -34.06 12.78
C THR A 86 6.54 -35.46 12.69
N CYS A 87 7.32 -35.75 11.64
CA CYS A 87 8.00 -37.04 11.54
C CYS A 87 9.01 -37.21 12.69
N ALA A 88 9.78 -36.17 13.01
CA ALA A 88 10.76 -36.21 14.10
C ALA A 88 10.12 -36.42 15.48
N GLU A 89 8.93 -35.87 15.74
CA GLU A 89 8.16 -36.14 16.96
C GLU A 89 7.77 -37.62 17.12
N HIS A 90 7.75 -38.37 16.02
CA HIS A 90 7.46 -39.80 15.98
C HIS A 90 8.71 -40.66 15.78
N ASP A 91 9.91 -40.12 16.02
CA ASP A 91 11.22 -40.78 15.80
C ASP A 91 11.40 -41.26 14.34
N ARG A 92 10.82 -40.54 13.38
CA ARG A 92 10.94 -40.81 11.94
C ARG A 92 11.65 -39.67 11.22
N GLN A 93 12.26 -39.96 10.07
CA GLN A 93 12.79 -38.93 9.17
C GLN A 93 11.81 -38.66 8.04
N TYR A 94 11.67 -37.38 7.66
CA TYR A 94 10.88 -36.97 6.50
C TYR A 94 11.73 -37.07 5.22
N ASP A 95 11.21 -37.75 4.20
CA ASP A 95 11.74 -37.70 2.84
C ASP A 95 10.90 -36.73 2.00
N SER A 96 11.51 -35.63 1.56
CA SER A 96 10.84 -34.63 0.73
C SER A 96 10.62 -35.08 -0.72
N GLU A 97 11.39 -36.06 -1.23
CA GLU A 97 11.19 -36.59 -2.59
C GLU A 97 9.96 -37.51 -2.67
N THR A 98 9.76 -38.35 -1.65
CA THR A 98 8.65 -39.31 -1.61
C THR A 98 7.47 -38.85 -0.76
N GLN A 99 7.61 -37.71 -0.06
CA GLN A 99 6.61 -37.11 0.83
C GLN A 99 6.13 -38.07 1.93
N VAL A 100 7.01 -38.94 2.42
CA VAL A 100 6.69 -39.89 3.50
C VAL A 100 7.67 -39.80 4.67
N CYS A 101 7.17 -40.14 5.86
CA CYS A 101 8.03 -40.38 7.02
C CYS A 101 8.54 -41.83 6.98
N TYR A 102 9.85 -42.03 7.07
CA TYR A 102 10.48 -43.36 7.17
C TYR A 102 11.16 -43.56 8.53
N GLU A 103 11.45 -44.83 8.84
CA GLU A 103 12.02 -45.28 10.12
C GLU A 103 13.49 -44.89 10.31
#